data_AF-A0A376P785-F1
#
_entry.id   AF-A0A376P785-F1
#
_cell.length_a   1.000
_cell.length_b   1.000
_cell.length_c   1.000
_cell.angle_alpha   90.00
_cell.angle_beta   90.00
_cell.angle_gamma   90.00
#
_symmetry.space_group_name_H-M   'P 1'
#
loop_
_entity.id
_entity.type
_entity.pdbx_description
1 polymer ?
#
loop_
_entity_poly.entity_id
_entity_poly.type
_entity_poly.pdbx_seq_one_letter_code
_entity_poly.pdbx_strand_id
1 'polypeptide(L)'
;MKTGPLNESELEWLDDILTKYNTDHAILDVAELDGLLTAVLSSPQEIEPEQWLVAVWGGADYVPRWASEKEMTRFMNLAFQHMADTAERLNEFPEQFEPLFGLREVDGSELTIVEEWCFGYMRGVALSDWSTLPDSLKPALEAIALHVLRKTSSG
;
A
#
# COMPACT_ATOMS: atom_id res chain seq x y z
N MET A 1 -8.18 -22.49 1.78
CA MET A 1 -8.93 -21.92 0.64
C MET A 1 -8.19 -20.66 0.24
N LYS A 2 -7.81 -20.50 -1.03
CA LYS A 2 -7.49 -19.17 -1.55
C LYS A 2 -8.82 -18.40 -1.58
N THR A 3 -8.99 -17.48 -0.66
CA THR A 3 -10.00 -16.42 -0.78
C THR A 3 -9.48 -15.52 -1.89
N GLY A 4 -10.23 -15.37 -2.98
CA GLY A 4 -9.81 -14.58 -4.15
C GLY A 4 -9.59 -13.10 -3.83
N PRO A 5 -9.51 -12.22 -4.84
CA PRO A 5 -9.32 -10.79 -4.62
C PRO A 5 -10.41 -10.22 -3.70
N LEU A 6 -10.06 -9.16 -2.98
CA LEU A 6 -11.04 -8.41 -2.20
C LEU A 6 -12.16 -7.90 -3.12
N ASN A 7 -13.40 -7.96 -2.65
CA ASN A 7 -14.52 -7.35 -3.34
C ASN A 7 -14.66 -5.86 -2.96
N GLU A 8 -15.51 -5.13 -3.69
CA GLU A 8 -15.75 -3.69 -3.49
C GLU A 8 -16.10 -3.34 -2.04
N SER A 9 -17.01 -4.08 -1.40
CA SER A 9 -17.40 -3.81 0.00
C SER A 9 -16.29 -4.11 1.02
N GLU A 10 -15.33 -4.96 0.68
CA GLU A 10 -14.15 -5.22 1.51
C GLU A 10 -13.11 -4.10 1.35
N LEU A 11 -12.92 -3.60 0.13
CA LEU A 11 -12.06 -2.45 -0.15
C LEU A 11 -12.62 -1.17 0.49
N GLU A 12 -13.92 -0.90 0.34
CA GLU A 12 -14.60 0.22 1.01
C GLU A 12 -14.45 0.13 2.54
N TRP A 13 -14.59 -1.07 3.10
CA TRP A 13 -14.41 -1.24 4.55
C TRP A 13 -12.96 -1.00 5.00
N LEU A 14 -11.97 -1.40 4.20
CA LEU A 14 -10.56 -1.07 4.49
C LEU A 14 -10.33 0.44 4.45
N ASP A 15 -10.89 1.11 3.45
CA ASP A 15 -10.79 2.57 3.30
C ASP A 15 -11.41 3.31 4.50
N ASP A 16 -12.61 2.88 4.91
CA ASP A 16 -13.28 3.38 6.11
C ASP A 16 -12.43 3.19 7.37
N ILE A 17 -11.77 2.03 7.52
CA ILE A 17 -10.99 1.73 8.72
C ILE A 17 -9.67 2.49 8.77
N LEU A 18 -9.02 2.68 7.62
CA LEU A 18 -7.84 3.52 7.50
C LEU A 18 -8.21 4.98 7.82
N THR A 19 -9.31 5.48 7.24
CA THR A 19 -9.84 6.83 7.52
C THR A 19 -10.16 7.02 9.00
N LYS A 20 -10.85 6.06 9.63
CA LYS A 20 -11.22 6.11 11.05
C LYS A 20 -10.02 6.26 11.97
N TYR A 21 -8.91 5.58 11.65
CA TYR A 21 -7.69 5.55 12.46
C TYR A 21 -6.59 6.46 11.95
N ASN A 22 -6.89 7.29 10.95
CA ASN A 22 -5.89 8.08 10.27
C ASN A 22 -5.20 9.10 11.20
N THR A 23 -3.91 9.27 10.97
CA THR A 23 -3.05 10.29 11.59
C THR A 23 -2.11 10.82 10.52
N ASP A 24 -1.40 11.92 10.80
CA ASP A 24 -0.39 12.45 9.87
C ASP A 24 0.75 11.44 9.54
N HIS A 25 0.84 10.32 10.27
CA HIS A 25 1.84 9.28 10.11
C HIS A 25 1.34 8.03 9.38
N ALA A 26 0.04 7.74 9.47
CA ALA A 26 -0.56 6.56 8.88
C ALA A 26 -0.62 6.66 7.35
N ILE A 27 -0.84 5.53 6.69
CA ILE A 27 -1.24 5.52 5.29
C ILE A 27 -2.66 6.09 5.15
N LEU A 28 -2.94 6.72 4.02
CA LEU A 28 -4.18 7.45 3.81
C LEU A 28 -5.37 6.54 3.51
N ASP A 29 -5.19 5.63 2.55
CA ASP A 29 -6.28 4.86 1.93
C ASP A 29 -5.80 3.47 1.46
N VAL A 30 -6.72 2.73 0.83
CA VAL A 30 -6.42 1.40 0.28
C VAL A 30 -5.44 1.44 -0.90
N ALA A 31 -5.32 2.55 -1.63
CA ALA A 31 -4.34 2.71 -2.71
C ALA A 31 -2.92 2.82 -2.13
N GLU A 32 -2.73 3.58 -1.05
CA GLU A 32 -1.46 3.62 -0.32
C GLU A 32 -1.13 2.26 0.32
N LEU A 33 -2.13 1.52 0.81
CA LEU A 33 -1.92 0.14 1.29
C LEU A 33 -1.43 -0.78 0.17
N ASP A 34 -2.06 -0.72 -1.00
CA ASP A 34 -1.68 -1.53 -2.18
C ASP A 34 -0.24 -1.25 -2.62
N GLY A 35 0.15 0.02 -2.68
CA GLY A 35 1.52 0.42 -2.97
C GLY A 35 2.52 -0.14 -1.96
N LEU A 36 2.21 -0.01 -0.67
CA LEU A 36 3.04 -0.53 0.42
C LEU A 36 3.25 -2.05 0.28
N LEU A 37 2.17 -2.81 0.11
CA LEU A 37 2.24 -4.27 0.00
C LEU A 37 2.96 -4.70 -1.28
N THR A 38 2.76 -3.99 -2.39
CA THR A 38 3.49 -4.26 -3.64
C THR A 38 5.00 -4.07 -3.46
N ALA A 39 5.43 -3.01 -2.77
CA ALA A 39 6.85 -2.79 -2.46
C ALA A 39 7.39 -3.88 -1.52
N VAL A 40 6.62 -4.28 -0.51
CA VAL A 40 6.99 -5.38 0.40
C VAL A 40 7.22 -6.68 -0.37
N LEU A 41 6.33 -7.01 -1.32
CA LEU A 41 6.38 -8.24 -2.11
C LEU A 41 7.45 -8.22 -3.21
N SER A 42 7.79 -7.03 -3.74
CA SER A 42 8.81 -6.85 -4.78
C SER A 42 10.19 -6.50 -4.25
N SER A 43 10.33 -6.42 -2.92
CA SER A 43 11.58 -6.08 -2.24
C SER A 43 12.71 -7.07 -2.56
N PRO A 44 13.96 -6.60 -2.77
CA PRO A 44 15.13 -7.48 -2.94
C PRO A 44 15.47 -8.32 -1.69
N GLN A 45 14.91 -7.96 -0.53
CA GLN A 45 15.10 -8.63 0.75
C GLN A 45 13.74 -8.93 1.38
N GLU A 46 13.67 -10.03 2.14
CA GLU A 46 12.47 -10.40 2.89
C GLU A 46 12.17 -9.32 3.96
N ILE A 47 10.90 -8.94 4.05
CA ILE A 47 10.37 -8.01 5.05
C ILE A 47 9.37 -8.78 5.89
N GLU A 48 9.60 -8.81 7.20
CA GLU A 48 8.74 -9.53 8.14
C GLU A 48 7.37 -8.86 8.25
N PRO A 49 6.29 -9.62 8.46
CA PRO A 49 4.95 -9.05 8.52
C PRO A 49 4.79 -7.92 9.55
N GLU A 50 5.42 -8.05 10.71
CA GLU A 50 5.38 -7.02 11.76
C GLU A 50 5.89 -5.66 11.27
N GLN A 51 6.91 -5.65 10.40
CA GLN A 51 7.51 -4.40 9.91
C GLN A 51 6.52 -3.61 9.06
N TRP A 52 5.87 -4.25 8.07
CA TRP A 52 4.93 -3.54 7.21
C TRP A 52 3.62 -3.23 7.92
N LEU A 53 3.15 -4.10 8.82
CA LEU A 53 1.95 -3.86 9.63
C LEU A 53 2.08 -2.63 10.51
N VAL A 54 3.27 -2.41 11.07
CA VAL A 54 3.59 -1.21 11.84
C VAL A 54 3.78 0.00 10.91
N ALA A 55 4.33 -0.20 9.72
CA ALA A 55 4.53 0.87 8.74
C ALA A 55 3.21 1.47 8.22
N VAL A 56 2.14 0.66 8.10
CA VAL A 56 0.77 1.13 7.81
C VAL A 56 0.39 2.31 8.70
N TRP A 57 0.73 2.25 9.98
CA TRP A 57 0.35 3.28 10.95
C TRP A 57 1.43 4.36 11.14
N GLY A 58 2.58 4.23 10.47
CA GLY A 58 3.69 5.17 10.59
C GLY A 58 4.64 4.90 11.76
N GLY A 59 4.58 3.71 12.38
CA GLY A 59 5.46 3.33 13.48
C GLY A 59 4.72 2.70 14.66
N ALA A 60 5.47 2.02 15.54
CA ALA A 60 4.89 1.22 16.62
C ALA A 60 4.07 2.08 17.61
N ASP A 61 4.48 3.34 17.80
CA ASP A 61 3.80 4.30 18.67
C ASP A 61 2.46 4.80 18.12
N TYR A 62 2.22 4.61 16.81
CA TYR A 62 1.03 5.08 16.11
C TYR A 62 0.01 3.97 15.79
N VAL A 63 0.32 2.72 16.16
CA VAL A 63 -0.61 1.60 16.01
C VAL A 63 -1.93 1.94 16.75
N PRO A 64 -3.09 1.85 16.10
CA PRO A 64 -4.33 2.33 16.66
C PRO A 64 -4.78 1.51 17.86
N ARG A 65 -5.45 2.19 18.79
CA ARG A 65 -6.30 1.52 19.78
C ARG A 65 -7.60 1.10 19.10
N TRP A 66 -7.62 -0.13 18.60
CA TRP A 66 -8.79 -0.73 17.97
C TRP A 66 -10.03 -0.65 18.87
N ALA A 67 -11.20 -0.39 18.28
CA ALA A 67 -12.45 -0.32 19.04
C ALA A 67 -12.85 -1.71 19.57
N SER A 68 -12.41 -2.77 18.90
CA SER A 68 -12.56 -4.15 19.34
C SER A 68 -11.53 -5.07 18.67
N GLU A 69 -11.28 -6.23 19.28
CA GLU A 69 -10.46 -7.30 18.70
C GLU A 69 -11.03 -7.80 17.35
N LYS A 70 -12.35 -7.79 17.20
CA LYS A 70 -13.02 -8.18 15.95
C LYS A 70 -12.67 -7.24 14.79
N GLU A 71 -12.59 -5.95 15.07
CA GLU A 71 -12.24 -4.93 14.09
C GLU A 71 -10.78 -5.06 13.64
N MET A 72 -9.86 -5.20 14.60
CA MET A 72 -8.46 -5.51 14.35
C MET A 72 -8.31 -6.77 13.50
N THR A 73 -8.94 -7.87 13.91
CA THR A 73 -8.86 -9.16 13.22
C THR A 73 -9.39 -9.05 11.79
N ARG A 74 -10.46 -8.28 11.56
CA ARG A 74 -11.00 -8.06 10.21
C ARG A 74 -10.01 -7.28 9.35
N PHE A 75 -9.40 -6.21 9.86
CA PHE A 75 -8.37 -5.47 9.14
C PHE A 75 -7.19 -6.38 8.76
N MET A 76 -6.67 -7.13 9.71
CA MET A 76 -5.56 -8.06 9.48
C MET A 76 -5.90 -9.08 8.39
N ASN A 77 -7.07 -9.70 8.46
CA ASN A 77 -7.49 -10.71 7.48
C ASN A 77 -7.58 -10.13 6.07
N LEU A 78 -8.18 -8.94 5.91
CA LEU A 78 -8.34 -8.32 4.59
C LEU A 78 -7.00 -7.82 4.04
N ALA A 79 -6.14 -7.23 4.87
CA ALA A 79 -4.80 -6.80 4.45
C ALA A 79 -3.94 -8.00 3.98
N PHE A 80 -3.97 -9.12 4.71
CA PHE A 80 -3.26 -10.34 4.28
C PHE A 80 -3.89 -11.01 3.06
N GLN A 81 -5.22 -10.95 2.91
CA GLN A 81 -5.89 -11.43 1.70
C GLN A 81 -5.47 -10.60 0.47
N HIS A 82 -5.40 -9.28 0.62
CA HIS A 82 -4.93 -8.36 -0.42
C HIS A 82 -3.46 -8.63 -0.79
N MET A 83 -2.60 -8.81 0.22
CA MET A 83 -1.20 -9.19 0.03
C MET A 83 -1.09 -10.53 -0.71
N ALA A 84 -1.91 -11.52 -0.38
CA ALA A 84 -1.87 -12.83 -1.01
C ALA A 84 -2.30 -12.80 -2.49
N ASP A 85 -3.35 -12.03 -2.84
CA ASP A 85 -3.77 -11.83 -4.24
C ASP A 85 -2.68 -11.10 -5.03
N THR A 86 -2.11 -10.04 -4.46
CA THR A 86 -1.00 -9.29 -5.06
C THR A 86 0.21 -10.19 -5.30
N ALA A 87 0.58 -11.01 -4.31
CA ALA A 87 1.69 -11.95 -4.42
C ALA A 87 1.44 -13.00 -5.52
N GLU A 88 0.22 -13.51 -5.65
CA GLU A 88 -0.14 -14.46 -6.71
C GLU A 88 0.01 -13.81 -8.10
N ARG A 89 -0.47 -12.58 -8.29
CA ARG A 89 -0.30 -11.85 -9.56
C ARG A 89 1.17 -11.62 -9.87
N LEU A 90 1.95 -11.07 -8.93
CA LEU A 90 3.36 -10.76 -9.17
C LEU A 90 4.19 -12.00 -9.52
N ASN A 91 3.89 -13.16 -8.92
CA ASN A 91 4.67 -14.39 -9.11
C ASN A 91 4.19 -15.25 -10.29
N GLU A 92 2.88 -15.45 -10.43
CA GLU A 92 2.32 -16.43 -11.36
C GLU A 92 1.73 -15.79 -12.62
N PHE A 93 1.22 -14.55 -12.52
CA PHE A 93 0.50 -13.86 -13.59
C PHE A 93 0.87 -12.37 -13.68
N PRO A 94 2.17 -12.02 -13.85
CA PRO A 94 2.62 -10.63 -13.77
C PRO A 94 1.99 -9.73 -14.82
N GLU A 95 1.52 -10.29 -15.94
CA GLU A 95 0.76 -9.57 -16.97
C GLU A 95 -0.66 -9.16 -16.54
N GLN A 96 -1.17 -9.71 -15.44
CA GLN A 96 -2.48 -9.42 -14.84
C GLN A 96 -2.38 -8.56 -13.57
N PHE A 97 -1.18 -8.14 -13.20
CA PHE A 97 -0.98 -7.20 -12.11
C PHE A 97 -1.42 -5.80 -12.57
N GLU A 98 -2.38 -5.22 -11.86
CA GLU A 98 -2.80 -3.84 -12.01
C GLU A 98 -2.75 -3.17 -10.63
N PRO A 99 -2.01 -2.05 -10.47
CA PRO A 99 -2.03 -1.25 -9.23
C PRO A 99 -3.43 -0.76 -8.90
N LEU A 100 -3.77 -0.77 -7.61
CA LEU A 100 -5.00 -0.13 -7.14
C LEU A 100 -4.75 1.38 -7.01
N PHE A 101 -5.18 2.14 -8.01
CA PHE A 101 -5.12 3.60 -8.00
C PHE A 101 -6.41 4.23 -7.49
N GLY A 102 -6.27 5.41 -6.88
CA GLY A 102 -7.41 6.23 -6.48
C GLY A 102 -8.09 6.84 -7.70
N LEU A 103 -9.37 7.21 -7.54
CA LEU A 103 -10.15 7.91 -8.55
C LEU A 103 -10.73 9.20 -7.94
N ARG A 104 -10.67 10.29 -8.70
CA ARG A 104 -11.24 11.57 -8.30
C ARG A 104 -12.06 12.17 -9.42
N GLU A 105 -13.31 12.53 -9.13
CA GLU A 105 -14.13 13.30 -10.05
C GLU A 105 -13.75 14.79 -10.01
N VAL A 106 -13.42 15.37 -11.18
CA VAL A 106 -13.16 16.80 -11.38
C VAL A 106 -13.89 17.25 -12.63
N ASP A 107 -14.75 18.25 -12.49
CA ASP A 107 -15.55 18.82 -13.59
C ASP A 107 -16.31 17.76 -14.43
N GLY A 108 -16.85 16.72 -13.76
CA GLY A 108 -17.59 15.63 -14.39
C GLY A 108 -16.73 14.62 -15.15
N SER A 109 -15.40 14.68 -15.00
CA SER A 109 -14.44 13.69 -15.52
C SER A 109 -13.76 12.96 -14.37
N GLU A 110 -13.61 11.64 -14.52
CA GLU A 110 -12.86 10.83 -13.56
C GLU A 110 -11.37 10.88 -13.88
N LEU A 111 -10.56 11.25 -12.89
CA LEU A 111 -9.11 11.32 -12.98
C LEU A 111 -8.50 10.22 -12.10
N THR A 112 -7.57 9.45 -12.67
CA THR A 112 -6.75 8.50 -11.92
C THR A 112 -5.72 9.23 -11.08
N ILE A 113 -5.67 8.90 -9.80
CA ILE A 113 -4.74 9.44 -8.82
C ILE A 113 -3.74 8.34 -8.45
N VAL A 114 -2.47 8.58 -8.76
CA VAL A 114 -1.39 7.59 -8.60
C VAL A 114 -0.51 7.90 -7.38
N GLU A 115 -0.68 9.09 -6.81
CA GLU A 115 0.14 9.63 -5.75
C GLU A 115 0.12 8.76 -4.49
N GLU A 116 -1.05 8.41 -3.99
CA GLU A 116 -1.23 7.59 -2.77
C GLU A 116 -0.55 6.24 -2.92
N TRP A 117 -0.73 5.58 -4.06
CA TRP A 117 -0.03 4.34 -4.37
C TRP A 117 1.49 4.51 -4.34
N CYS A 118 2.00 5.59 -4.96
CA CYS A 118 3.43 5.88 -4.97
C CYS A 118 3.98 6.19 -3.56
N PHE A 119 3.22 6.89 -2.71
CA PHE A 119 3.58 7.10 -1.31
C PHE A 119 3.71 5.79 -0.56
N GLY A 120 2.74 4.90 -0.74
CA GLY A 120 2.72 3.57 -0.14
C GLY A 120 3.92 2.74 -0.58
N TYR A 121 4.18 2.72 -1.89
CA TYR A 121 5.32 2.01 -2.45
C TYR A 121 6.64 2.48 -1.86
N MET A 122 6.86 3.80 -1.82
CA MET A 122 8.10 4.35 -1.24
C MET A 122 8.21 4.13 0.27
N ARG A 123 7.07 4.07 0.99
CA ARG A 123 7.04 3.66 2.40
C ARG A 123 7.50 2.21 2.56
N GLY A 124 7.10 1.30 1.67
CA GLY A 124 7.57 -0.08 1.66
C GLY A 124 9.04 -0.23 1.27
N VAL A 125 9.50 0.55 0.28
CA VAL A 125 10.93 0.61 -0.11
C VAL A 125 11.80 0.99 1.09
N ALA A 126 11.32 1.88 1.97
CA ALA A 126 12.06 2.30 3.16
C ALA A 126 12.22 1.20 4.23
N LEU A 127 11.54 0.05 4.11
CA LEU A 127 11.61 -1.05 5.07
C LEU A 127 12.78 -2.01 4.82
N SER A 128 13.43 -1.94 3.66
CA SER A 128 14.53 -2.83 3.28
C SER A 128 15.63 -2.10 2.52
N ASP A 129 16.77 -2.78 2.29
CA ASP A 129 17.84 -2.24 1.46
C ASP A 129 17.63 -2.60 -0.02
N TRP A 130 17.43 -1.56 -0.84
CA TRP A 130 17.27 -1.65 -2.29
C TRP A 130 18.57 -1.37 -3.07
N SER A 131 19.72 -1.29 -2.39
CA SER A 131 21.02 -1.02 -3.02
C SER A 131 21.42 -2.05 -4.08
N THR A 132 20.87 -3.26 -4.00
CA THR A 132 21.10 -4.37 -4.93
C THR A 132 20.20 -4.36 -6.16
N LEU A 133 19.32 -3.35 -6.30
CA LEU A 133 18.42 -3.24 -7.45
C LEU A 133 19.22 -3.13 -8.76
N PRO A 134 18.93 -3.98 -9.77
CA PRO A 134 19.57 -3.89 -11.08
C PRO A 134 19.45 -2.50 -11.71
N ASP A 135 20.52 -2.02 -12.35
CA ASP A 135 20.56 -0.69 -12.99
C ASP A 135 19.42 -0.47 -13.99
N SER A 136 18.96 -1.54 -14.66
CA SER A 136 17.84 -1.48 -15.59
C SER A 136 16.49 -1.16 -14.94
N LEU A 137 16.34 -1.39 -13.64
CA LEU A 137 15.10 -1.13 -12.89
C LEU A 137 15.12 0.20 -12.12
N LYS A 138 16.30 0.80 -11.92
CA LYS A 138 16.44 2.09 -11.22
C LYS A 138 15.57 3.20 -11.81
N PRO A 139 15.47 3.38 -13.14
CA PRO A 139 14.59 4.42 -13.71
C PRO A 139 13.11 4.24 -13.36
N ALA A 140 12.64 2.99 -13.21
CA ALA A 140 11.26 2.72 -12.83
C ALA A 140 11.00 3.09 -11.36
N LEU A 141 11.92 2.73 -10.47
CA LEU A 141 11.85 3.14 -9.06
C LEU A 141 11.93 4.67 -8.89
N GLU A 142 12.79 5.33 -9.66
CA GLU A 142 12.89 6.80 -9.67
C GLU A 142 11.59 7.47 -10.15
N ALA A 143 10.89 6.88 -11.13
CA ALA A 143 9.60 7.39 -11.58
C ALA A 143 8.53 7.33 -10.48
N ILE A 144 8.50 6.25 -9.70
CA ILE A 144 7.61 6.12 -8.53
C ILE A 144 7.99 7.18 -7.47
N ALA A 145 9.28 7.31 -7.16
CA ALA A 145 9.77 8.25 -6.16
C ALA A 145 9.49 9.73 -6.49
N LEU A 146 9.39 10.08 -7.78
CA LEU A 146 9.12 11.46 -8.23
C LEU A 146 7.80 12.02 -7.67
N HIS A 147 6.79 11.17 -7.47
CA HIS A 147 5.49 11.59 -6.92
C HIS A 147 5.56 11.91 -5.42
N VAL A 148 6.50 11.29 -4.70
CA VAL A 148 6.72 11.51 -3.27
C VAL A 148 7.49 12.81 -3.01
N LEU A 149 8.47 13.13 -3.86
CA LEU A 149 9.35 14.30 -3.70
C LEU A 149 8.69 15.65 -4.05
N ARG A 150 7.58 15.65 -4.79
CA ARG A 150 6.87 16.89 -5.16
C ARG A 150 6.09 17.51 -3.98
N LYS A 151 5.77 16.74 -2.94
CA LYS A 151 5.01 17.23 -1.79
C LYS A 151 5.89 17.99 -0.77
N THR A 152 7.20 17.73 -0.74
CA THR A 152 8.15 18.42 0.19
C THR A 152 8.58 19.81 -0.28
N SER A 153 8.22 20.23 -1.49
CA SER A 153 8.57 21.54 -2.06
C SER A 153 7.44 22.57 -2.00
N SER A 154 6.31 22.23 -1.36
CA SER A 154 5.14 23.12 -1.20
C SER A 154 4.87 23.53 0.26
N GLY A 155 5.86 23.37 1.15
CA GLY A 155 5.79 23.78 2.57
C GLY A 155 6.52 25.09 2.84
#